data_AF-A0A2N8TRV5-F1
#
_entry.id   AF-A0A2N8TRV5-F1
#
_cell.length_a   1.000
_cell.length_b   1.000
_cell.length_c   1.000
_cell.angle_alpha   90.00
_cell.angle_beta   90.00
_cell.angle_gamma   90.00
#
_symmetry.space_group_name_H-M   'P 1'
#
loop_
_entity.id
_entity.type
_entity.pdbx_description
1 polymer ?
#
loop_
_entity_poly.entity_id
_entity_poly.type
_entity_poly.pdbx_seq_one_letter_code
_entity_poly.pdbx_strand_id
1 'polypeptide(L)'
;MQTSPDRHEYPAHWEADVVLRDGGTARIRPITVGDADRLVSFYEQVSDESKYYRFFAPYPRLSAKDVHRFTNHDFVDRVGLAATIGGEFIATVRYDRIGADGTPASAP
;
A
#
# COMPACT_ATOMS: atom_id res chain seq x y z
N MET A 1 30.92 6.78 -13.94
CA MET A 1 29.88 6.98 -12.90
C MET A 1 28.71 6.10 -13.32
N GLN A 2 28.58 4.91 -12.74
CA GLN A 2 27.57 3.92 -13.13
C GLN A 2 26.20 4.38 -12.61
N THR A 3 25.29 4.70 -13.53
CA THR A 3 23.86 4.84 -13.27
C THR A 3 23.29 3.46 -12.94
N SER A 4 22.89 3.23 -11.69
CA SER A 4 22.13 2.03 -11.31
C SER A 4 20.81 1.99 -12.09
N PRO A 5 20.46 0.87 -12.75
CA PRO A 5 19.21 0.76 -13.49
C PRO A 5 18.04 0.42 -12.54
N ASP A 6 16.88 1.01 -12.78
CA ASP A 6 15.54 0.56 -12.34
C ASP A 6 15.28 0.30 -10.85
N ARG A 7 15.35 1.36 -10.03
CA ARG A 7 14.37 1.48 -8.94
C ARG A 7 13.24 2.31 -9.53
N HIS A 8 12.06 1.73 -9.76
CA HIS A 8 10.89 2.51 -10.16
C HIS A 8 10.61 3.50 -9.03
N GLU A 9 11.15 4.71 -9.16
CA GLU A 9 11.00 5.78 -8.16
C GLU A 9 9.68 6.50 -8.45
N TYR A 10 8.81 6.57 -7.45
CA TYR A 10 7.61 7.37 -7.53
C TYR A 10 7.98 8.87 -7.46
N PRO A 11 7.17 9.76 -8.06
CA PRO A 11 7.40 11.20 -7.94
C PRO A 11 7.27 11.68 -6.49
N ALA A 12 8.23 12.46 -5.99
CA ALA A 12 8.26 12.93 -4.59
C ALA A 12 6.99 13.71 -4.18
N HIS A 13 6.32 14.38 -5.12
CA HIS A 13 5.09 15.14 -4.87
C HIS A 13 3.85 14.26 -4.62
N TRP A 14 3.97 12.92 -4.70
CA TRP A 14 2.93 12.00 -4.24
C TRP A 14 2.85 11.91 -2.71
N GLU A 15 3.88 12.39 -2.01
CA GLU A 15 3.83 12.53 -0.57
C GLU A 15 3.13 13.83 -0.19
N ALA A 16 2.14 13.74 0.71
CA ALA A 16 1.34 14.89 1.13
C ALA A 16 0.89 14.75 2.57
N ASP A 17 0.96 15.84 3.33
CA ASP A 17 0.27 15.95 4.61
C ASP A 17 -1.18 16.38 4.37
N VAL A 18 -2.12 15.65 4.95
CA VAL A 18 -3.56 15.93 4.87
C VAL A 18 -4.10 16.27 6.25
N VAL A 19 -5.05 17.21 6.28
CA VAL A 19 -5.83 17.54 7.47
C VAL A 19 -7.08 16.66 7.48
N LEU A 20 -7.24 15.88 8.55
CA LEU A 20 -8.40 15.02 8.77
C LEU A 20 -9.58 15.85 9.29
N ARG A 21 -10.78 15.24 9.30
CA ARG A 21 -12.01 15.94 9.67
C ARG A 21 -12.02 16.46 11.12
N ASP A 22 -11.25 15.85 11.99
CA ASP A 22 -11.09 16.23 13.40
C ASP A 22 -9.99 17.29 13.63
N GLY A 23 -9.33 17.74 12.56
CA GLY A 23 -8.21 18.70 12.62
C GLY A 23 -6.84 18.05 12.86
N GLY A 24 -6.77 16.72 13.05
CA GLY A 24 -5.52 15.97 13.08
C GLY A 24 -4.82 15.96 11.72
N THR A 25 -3.54 15.61 11.70
CA THR A 25 -2.77 15.46 10.46
C THR A 25 -2.37 14.02 10.21
N ALA A 26 -2.32 13.62 8.95
CA ALA A 26 -1.75 12.35 8.51
C ALA A 26 -0.87 12.58 7.29
N ARG A 27 0.22 11.82 7.18
CA ARG A 27 1.07 11.79 5.98
C ARG A 27 0.59 10.68 5.04
N ILE A 28 0.17 11.05 3.84
CA ILE A 28 -0.03 10.13 2.72
C ILE A 28 1.31 9.99 1.99
N ARG A 29 1.72 8.75 1.72
CA ARG A 29 2.90 8.44 0.91
C ARG A 29 2.80 7.08 0.25
N PRO A 30 3.58 6.80 -0.79
CA PRO A 30 3.67 5.46 -1.35
C PRO A 30 4.20 4.43 -0.34
N ILE A 31 3.68 3.21 -0.44
CA ILE A 31 4.15 2.05 0.33
C ILE A 31 5.40 1.50 -0.34
N THR A 32 6.46 1.33 0.43
CA THR A 32 7.75 0.82 -0.01
C THR A 32 8.02 -0.58 0.53
N VAL A 33 9.05 -1.24 -0.01
CA VAL A 33 9.50 -2.55 0.46
C VAL A 33 9.91 -2.54 1.96
N GLY A 34 10.29 -1.39 2.50
CA GLY A 34 10.65 -1.22 3.92
C GLY A 34 9.45 -1.15 4.87
N ASP A 35 8.22 -1.14 4.35
CA ASP A 35 7.00 -1.02 5.14
C ASP A 35 6.36 -2.38 5.49
N ALA A 36 7.03 -3.51 5.20
CA ALA A 36 6.47 -4.85 5.44
C ALA A 36 6.01 -5.04 6.90
N ASP A 37 6.86 -4.68 7.86
CA ASP A 37 6.52 -4.81 9.29
C ASP A 37 5.40 -3.84 9.69
N ARG A 38 5.44 -2.60 9.20
CA ARG A 38 4.38 -1.59 9.45
C ARG A 38 3.02 -2.04 8.91
N LEU A 39 3.00 -2.68 7.74
CA LEU A 39 1.80 -3.23 7.14
C LEU A 39 1.22 -4.36 7.99
N VAL A 40 2.07 -5.27 8.48
CA VAL A 40 1.62 -6.37 9.37
C VAL A 40 1.08 -5.82 10.68
N SER A 41 1.80 -4.90 11.34
CA SER A 41 1.36 -4.27 12.59
C SER A 41 0.04 -3.52 12.43
N PHE A 42 -0.14 -2.77 11.34
CA PHE A 42 -1.43 -2.15 11.02
C PHE A 42 -2.53 -3.19 10.84
N TYR A 43 -2.27 -4.26 10.09
CA TYR A 43 -3.24 -5.29 9.80
C TYR A 43 -3.74 -6.02 11.05
N GLU A 44 -2.89 -6.17 12.07
CA GLU A 44 -3.27 -6.74 13.37
C GLU A 44 -4.30 -5.87 14.12
N GLN A 45 -4.29 -4.55 13.91
CA GLN A 45 -5.24 -3.61 14.53
C GLN A 45 -6.58 -3.52 13.76
N VAL A 46 -6.65 -4.03 12.52
CA VAL A 46 -7.88 -4.03 11.72
C VAL A 46 -8.82 -5.14 12.21
N SER A 47 -10.11 -4.82 12.38
CA SER A 47 -11.12 -5.79 12.80
C SER A 47 -11.32 -6.91 11.78
N ASP A 48 -11.69 -8.11 12.25
CA ASP A 48 -11.99 -9.26 11.37
C ASP A 48 -13.13 -8.96 10.39
N GLU A 49 -14.11 -8.14 10.79
CA GLU A 49 -15.18 -7.67 9.91
C GLU A 49 -14.65 -6.80 8.76
N SER A 50 -13.76 -5.85 9.05
CA SER A 50 -13.12 -5.03 8.02
C SER A 50 -12.23 -5.86 7.09
N LYS A 51 -11.53 -6.86 7.63
CA LYS A 51 -10.76 -7.83 6.83
C LYS A 51 -11.68 -8.65 5.91
N TYR A 52 -12.81 -9.12 6.43
CA TYR A 52 -13.80 -9.85 5.65
C TYR A 52 -14.36 -9.00 4.52
N TYR A 53 -14.77 -7.75 4.79
CA TYR A 53 -15.26 -6.85 3.74
C TYR A 53 -14.19 -6.54 2.69
N ARG A 54 -12.92 -6.46 3.09
CA ARG A 54 -11.82 -6.19 2.16
C ARG A 54 -11.47 -7.37 1.26
N PHE A 55 -11.53 -8.60 1.78
CA PHE A 55 -11.02 -9.80 1.08
C PHE A 55 -12.11 -10.80 0.70
N PHE A 56 -13.37 -10.49 1.00
CA PHE A 56 -14.55 -11.32 0.72
C PHE A 56 -14.48 -12.73 1.35
N ALA A 57 -13.62 -12.91 2.34
CA ALA A 57 -13.43 -14.14 3.10
C ALA A 57 -12.71 -13.84 4.43
N PRO A 58 -12.81 -14.73 5.45
CA PRO A 58 -11.99 -14.63 6.65
C PRO A 58 -10.50 -14.61 6.30
N TYR A 59 -9.82 -13.52 6.66
CA TYR A 59 -8.41 -13.31 6.33
C TYR A 59 -7.63 -12.76 7.54
N PRO A 60 -7.43 -13.57 8.60
CA PRO A 60 -6.97 -13.04 9.89
C PRO A 60 -5.54 -12.50 9.88
N ARG A 61 -4.68 -13.05 8.99
CA ARG A 61 -3.28 -12.66 8.81
C ARG A 61 -2.93 -12.61 7.33
N LEU A 62 -2.07 -11.68 6.95
CA LEU A 62 -1.50 -11.64 5.60
C LEU A 62 -0.51 -12.79 5.42
N SER A 63 -0.59 -13.47 4.29
CA SER A 63 0.45 -14.42 3.88
C SER A 63 1.73 -13.67 3.49
N ALA A 64 2.89 -14.36 3.52
CA ALA A 64 4.16 -13.77 3.06
C ALA A 64 4.07 -13.26 1.61
N LYS A 65 3.31 -13.98 0.76
CA LYS A 65 3.03 -13.58 -0.63
C LYS A 65 2.29 -12.25 -0.70
N ASP A 66 1.31 -12.04 0.17
CA ASP A 66 0.52 -10.81 0.21
C ASP A 66 1.29 -9.65 0.79
N VAL A 67 2.07 -9.87 1.86
CA VAL A 67 2.96 -8.83 2.41
C VAL A 67 3.92 -8.35 1.32
N HIS A 68 4.52 -9.28 0.57
CA HIS A 68 5.37 -8.93 -0.57
C HIS A 68 4.58 -8.15 -1.64
N ARG A 69 3.44 -8.69 -2.10
CA ARG A 69 2.60 -8.07 -3.13
C ARG A 69 2.12 -6.66 -2.76
N PHE A 70 1.80 -6.42 -1.49
CA PHE A 70 1.27 -5.14 -0.99
C PHE A 70 2.35 -4.13 -0.59
N THR A 71 3.62 -4.48 -0.68
CA THR A 71 4.75 -3.56 -0.43
C THR A 71 5.66 -3.37 -1.65
N ASN A 72 5.50 -4.20 -2.69
CA ASN A 72 6.27 -4.15 -3.93
C ASN A 72 5.34 -3.68 -5.06
N HIS A 73 5.64 -2.49 -5.59
CA HIS A 73 4.85 -1.77 -6.59
C HIS A 73 5.78 -1.23 -7.68
N ASP A 74 5.35 -1.24 -8.93
CA ASP A 74 6.02 -0.60 -10.07
C ASP A 74 5.73 0.91 -10.14
N PHE A 75 4.75 1.36 -9.36
CA PHE A 75 4.23 2.73 -9.33
C PHE A 75 3.65 3.24 -10.65
N VAL A 76 3.27 2.32 -11.55
CA VAL A 76 2.67 2.63 -12.86
C VAL A 76 1.36 1.87 -13.05
N ASP A 77 1.40 0.54 -12.99
CA ASP A 77 0.22 -0.30 -13.09
C ASP A 77 -0.30 -0.72 -11.72
N ARG A 78 0.56 -0.73 -10.70
CA ARG A 78 0.22 -1.05 -9.33
C ARG A 78 0.78 0.04 -8.42
N VAL A 79 -0.09 0.72 -7.69
CA VAL A 79 0.30 1.70 -6.68
C VAL A 79 -0.41 1.38 -5.39
N GLY A 80 0.35 1.27 -4.31
CA GLY A 80 -0.15 1.28 -2.94
C GLY A 80 0.29 2.55 -2.23
N LEU A 81 -0.65 3.24 -1.58
CA LEU A 81 -0.38 4.37 -0.69
C LEU A 81 -0.81 4.01 0.73
N ALA A 82 -0.10 4.56 1.71
CA ALA A 82 -0.49 4.52 3.11
C ALA A 82 -0.74 5.93 3.63
N ALA A 83 -1.75 6.06 4.50
CA ALA A 83 -1.87 7.19 5.40
C ALA A 83 -1.20 6.81 6.73
N THR A 84 -0.39 7.71 7.28
CA THR A 84 0.39 7.47 8.49
C THR A 84 0.24 8.58 9.52
N ILE A 85 0.23 8.20 10.81
CA ILE A 85 0.30 9.12 11.96
C ILE A 85 1.44 8.65 12.85
N GLY A 86 2.39 9.54 13.17
CA GLY A 86 3.59 9.15 13.93
C GLY A 86 4.47 8.10 13.23
N GLY A 87 4.36 7.99 11.90
CA GLY A 87 5.02 6.96 11.10
C GLY A 87 4.24 5.64 10.97
N GLU A 88 3.26 5.40 11.83
CA GLU A 88 2.47 4.15 11.82
C GLU A 88 1.32 4.22 10.82
N PHE A 89 1.05 3.10 10.16
CA PHE A 89 -0.03 3.00 9.18
C PHE A 89 -1.39 3.08 9.88
N ILE A 90 -2.27 3.93 9.37
CA ILE A 90 -3.67 4.02 9.81
C ILE A 90 -4.66 3.63 8.71
N ALA A 91 -4.22 3.63 7.45
CA ALA A 91 -5.01 3.17 6.31
C ALA A 91 -4.09 2.87 5.12
N THR A 92 -4.58 2.03 4.20
CA THR A 92 -3.94 1.81 2.89
C THR A 92 -4.98 1.91 1.77
N VAL A 93 -4.56 2.37 0.60
CA VAL A 93 -5.34 2.38 -0.64
C VAL A 93 -4.46 1.87 -1.77
N ARG A 94 -5.05 1.17 -2.74
CA ARG A 94 -4.32 0.72 -3.92
C ARG A 94 -5.17 0.73 -5.18
N TYR A 95 -4.51 0.86 -6.32
CA TYR A 95 -5.06 0.45 -7.61
C TYR A 95 -4.17 -0.61 -8.24
N ASP A 96 -4.79 -1.50 -9.01
CA ASP A 96 -4.13 -2.44 -9.92
C ASP A 96 -4.78 -2.22 -11.30
N ARG A 97 -4.00 -1.82 -12.30
CA ARG A 97 -4.47 -1.66 -13.68
C ARG A 97 -4.82 -3.04 -14.23
N ILE A 98 -5.97 -3.13 -14.88
CA ILE A 98 -6.45 -4.33 -15.56
C ILE A 98 -6.61 -4.09 -17.06
N GLY A 99 -6.37 -5.13 -17.85
CA GLY A 99 -6.62 -5.17 -19.28
C GLY A 99 -8.11 -5.28 -19.61
N ALA A 100 -8.43 -5.23 -20.91
CA ALA A 100 -9.81 -5.34 -21.39
C ALA A 100 -10.46 -6.71 -21.08
N ASP A 101 -9.65 -7.73 -20.84
CA ASP A 101 -10.06 -9.08 -20.44
C ASP A 101 -10.21 -9.24 -18.91
N GLY A 102 -9.97 -8.19 -18.13
CA GLY A 102 -10.05 -8.20 -16.68
C GLY A 102 -8.82 -8.80 -15.98
N THR A 103 -7.77 -9.14 -16.73
CA THR A 103 -6.51 -9.63 -16.15
C THR A 103 -5.58 -8.47 -15.76
N PRO A 104 -4.61 -8.66 -14.84
CA PRO A 104 -3.64 -7.62 -14.52
C PRO A 104 -2.87 -7.15 -15.77
N ALA A 105 -2.74 -5.83 -15.95
CA ALA A 105 -2.09 -5.25 -17.13
C ALA A 105 -0.58 -5.56 -17.23
N SER A 106 0.04 -5.81 -16.07
CA SER A 106 1.44 -6.23 -15.95
C SER A 106 1.54 -7.46 -15.05
N ALA A 107 2.58 -8.27 -15.29
CA ALA A 107 2.87 -9.43 -14.46
C ALA A 107 3.06 -9.01 -12.99
N PRO A 108 2.54 -9.79 -12.02
CA PRO A 108 2.52 -9.43 -10.62
C PRO A 108 3.88 -9.40 -9.94
#